data_AF-A0AA44WLL5-F1
#
_entry.id   AF-A0AA44WLL5-F1
#
_cell.length_a   1.000
_cell.length_b   1.000
_cell.length_c   1.000
_cell.angle_alpha   90.00
_cell.angle_beta   90.00
_cell.angle_gamma   90.00
#
_symmetry.space_group_name_H-M   'P 1'
#
loop_
_entity.id
_entity.type
_entity.pdbx_description
1 polymer ?
#
loop_
_entity_poly.entity_id
_entity_poly.type
_entity_poly.pdbx_seq_one_letter_code
_entity_poly.pdbx_strand_id
1 'polypeptide(L)'
;MGNSFAAGMDLAGLFPKFLTIKRGALLCALLSWAVQPWEFYNTASVFVAVAASFSVFLGPLTGIMIVDYFVVRRQRVELSQLYTGSRDGSYWYTWGIHWRALAAWVICFVPAMPGMVANVNQSVTVSDGLQKYFLGNYLFGFAEAAVLYTVLCLISRPKNAGLQDSVDMYGTFDENQARNKGVVPFERVKDVDIPGEEPVREIVEGQEKIRYLRE
;
A
#
# COMPACT_ATOMS: atom_id res chain seq x y z
N MET A 1 -15.77 -7.78 11.04
CA MET A 1 -14.72 -7.02 11.77
C MET A 1 -13.39 -6.89 11.01
N GLY A 2 -13.05 -7.79 10.08
CA GLY A 2 -11.77 -7.70 9.34
C GLY A 2 -11.60 -6.41 8.51
N ASN A 3 -12.62 -6.02 7.73
CA ASN A 3 -12.51 -4.89 6.79
C ASN A 3 -12.35 -3.53 7.49
N SER A 4 -12.93 -3.37 8.68
CA SER A 4 -12.83 -2.13 9.47
C SER A 4 -11.42 -1.90 10.02
N PHE A 5 -10.64 -2.98 10.24
CA PHE A 5 -9.26 -2.88 10.69
C PHE A 5 -8.36 -2.35 9.58
N ALA A 6 -8.52 -2.88 8.35
CA ALA A 6 -7.81 -2.38 7.16
C ALA A 6 -8.10 -0.89 6.92
N ALA A 7 -9.37 -0.51 6.90
CA ALA A 7 -9.76 0.89 6.76
C ALA A 7 -9.20 1.79 7.88
N GLY A 8 -9.13 1.27 9.11
CA GLY A 8 -8.52 1.97 10.24
C GLY A 8 -7.00 2.17 10.07
N MET A 9 -6.28 1.18 9.51
CA MET A 9 -4.85 1.28 9.23
C MET A 9 -4.57 2.31 8.12
N ASP A 10 -5.32 2.26 7.01
CA ASP A 10 -5.15 3.20 5.91
C ASP A 10 -5.36 4.65 6.36
N LEU A 11 -6.41 4.88 7.16
CA LEU A 11 -6.76 6.21 7.63
C LEU A 11 -5.78 6.74 8.70
N ALA A 12 -5.25 5.86 9.54
CA ALA A 12 -4.18 6.21 10.49
C ALA A 12 -2.86 6.52 9.77
N GLY A 13 -2.57 5.85 8.65
CA GLY A 13 -1.42 6.15 7.80
C GLY A 13 -1.54 7.50 7.08
N LEU A 14 -2.75 7.86 6.63
CA LEU A 14 -3.00 9.10 5.91
C LEU A 14 -3.01 10.35 6.82
N PHE A 15 -3.62 10.24 8.01
CA PHE A 15 -3.75 11.36 8.97
C PHE A 15 -3.24 10.98 10.37
N PRO A 16 -1.94 10.66 10.52
CA PRO A 16 -1.39 10.09 11.77
C PRO A 16 -1.50 11.02 12.97
N LYS A 17 -1.57 12.35 12.75
CA LYS A 17 -1.74 13.33 13.83
C LYS A 17 -3.15 13.34 14.45
N PHE A 18 -4.16 12.94 13.68
CA PHE A 18 -5.57 13.07 14.08
C PHE A 18 -6.23 11.72 14.37
N LEU A 19 -5.82 10.67 13.66
CA LEU A 19 -6.52 9.39 13.61
C LEU A 19 -5.62 8.24 14.06
N THR A 20 -6.13 7.46 15.01
CA THR A 20 -5.56 6.17 15.42
C THR A 20 -6.37 5.04 14.78
N ILE A 21 -5.82 3.82 14.71
CA ILE A 21 -6.49 2.66 14.10
C ILE A 21 -7.91 2.46 14.68
N LYS A 22 -8.05 2.60 16.01
CA LYS A 22 -9.35 2.48 16.69
C LYS A 22 -10.32 3.59 16.27
N ARG A 23 -9.86 4.83 16.21
CA ARG A 23 -10.67 5.99 15.77
C ARG A 23 -11.05 5.87 14.30
N GLY A 24 -10.14 5.40 13.45
CA GLY A 24 -10.39 5.19 12.03
C GLY A 24 -11.38 4.05 11.77
N ALA A 25 -11.30 2.95 12.52
CA ALA A 25 -12.28 1.87 12.44
C ALA A 25 -13.69 2.34 12.83
N LEU A 26 -13.81 3.21 13.85
CA LEU A 26 -15.09 3.80 14.24
C LEU A 26 -15.63 4.73 13.13
N LEU A 27 -14.78 5.56 12.54
CA LEU A 27 -15.17 6.43 11.42
C LEU A 27 -15.62 5.61 10.20
N CYS A 28 -14.92 4.50 9.90
CA CYS A 28 -15.32 3.55 8.86
C CYS A 28 -16.71 2.95 9.15
N ALA A 29 -17.00 2.59 10.40
CA ALA A 29 -18.33 2.07 10.77
C ALA A 29 -19.44 3.12 10.56
N LEU A 30 -19.19 4.38 10.90
CA LEU A 30 -20.13 5.48 10.67
C LEU A 30 -20.36 5.73 9.17
N LEU A 31 -19.30 5.76 8.36
CA LEU A 31 -19.41 5.90 6.90
C LEU A 31 -20.14 4.71 6.27
N SER A 32 -19.89 3.50 6.77
CA SER A 32 -20.58 2.31 6.28
C SER A 32 -22.09 2.40 6.47
N TRP A 33 -22.58 3.01 7.54
CA TRP A 33 -24.02 3.23 7.72
C TRP A 33 -24.56 4.23 6.69
N ALA A 34 -23.82 5.30 6.41
CA ALA A 34 -24.22 6.33 5.43
C ALA A 34 -24.32 5.81 4.00
N VAL A 35 -23.49 4.82 3.63
CA VAL A 35 -23.52 4.17 2.30
C VAL A 35 -24.72 3.23 2.11
N GLN A 36 -25.45 2.91 3.19
CA GLN A 36 -26.64 2.04 3.14
C GLN A 36 -26.39 0.70 2.43
N PRO A 37 -25.49 -0.14 2.96
CA PRO A 37 -25.04 -1.37 2.28
C PRO A 37 -26.15 -2.41 2.09
N TRP A 38 -27.27 -2.28 2.79
CA TRP A 38 -28.43 -3.16 2.61
C TRP A 38 -29.06 -3.02 1.21
N GLU A 39 -29.06 -1.83 0.61
CA GLU A 39 -29.55 -1.64 -0.75
C GLU A 39 -28.71 -2.41 -1.78
N PHE A 40 -27.41 -2.53 -1.50
CA PHE A 40 -26.48 -3.27 -2.34
C PHE A 40 -26.71 -4.79 -2.29
N TYR A 41 -27.11 -5.32 -1.13
CA TYR A 41 -27.34 -6.76 -0.93
C TYR A 41 -28.66 -7.25 -1.52
N ASN A 42 -29.64 -6.35 -1.72
CA ASN A 42 -30.98 -6.71 -2.18
C ASN A 42 -31.01 -7.35 -3.58
N THR A 43 -29.97 -7.15 -4.42
CA THR A 43 -29.91 -7.74 -5.77
C THR A 43 -28.51 -8.27 -6.12
N ALA A 44 -28.43 -9.57 -6.45
CA ALA A 44 -27.17 -10.22 -6.83
C ALA A 44 -26.51 -9.60 -8.09
N SER A 45 -27.30 -9.11 -9.05
CA SER A 45 -26.76 -8.47 -10.26
C SER A 45 -26.07 -7.13 -9.96
N VAL A 46 -26.60 -6.33 -9.04
CA VAL A 46 -25.98 -5.07 -8.60
C VAL A 46 -24.68 -5.36 -7.88
N PHE A 47 -24.66 -6.39 -7.03
CA PHE A 47 -23.45 -6.82 -6.35
C PHE A 47 -22.31 -7.13 -7.32
N VAL A 48 -22.59 -7.97 -8.33
CA VAL A 48 -21.60 -8.38 -9.33
C VAL A 48 -21.16 -7.20 -10.20
N ALA A 49 -22.08 -6.31 -10.60
CA ALA A 49 -21.75 -5.16 -11.44
C ALA A 49 -20.80 -4.17 -10.75
N VAL A 50 -21.04 -3.88 -9.46
CA VAL A 50 -20.17 -2.98 -8.69
C VAL A 50 -18.81 -3.65 -8.40
N ALA A 51 -18.79 -4.94 -8.05
CA ALA A 51 -17.55 -5.68 -7.87
C ALA A 51 -16.69 -5.67 -9.16
N ALA A 52 -17.32 -5.89 -10.32
CA ALA A 52 -16.67 -5.80 -11.63
C ALA A 52 -16.22 -4.37 -11.97
N SER A 53 -16.93 -3.35 -11.50
CA SER A 53 -16.52 -1.95 -11.67
C SER A 53 -15.27 -1.62 -10.84
N PHE A 54 -15.14 -2.15 -9.63
CA PHE A 54 -13.92 -1.97 -8.83
C PHE A 54 -12.70 -2.63 -9.46
N SER A 55 -12.86 -3.77 -10.14
CA SER A 55 -11.74 -4.47 -10.77
C SER A 55 -11.08 -3.65 -11.89
N VAL A 56 -11.85 -2.79 -12.57
CA VAL A 56 -11.34 -1.88 -13.62
C VAL A 56 -10.24 -0.96 -13.10
N PHE A 57 -10.39 -0.47 -11.87
CA PHE A 57 -9.40 0.42 -11.24
C PHE A 57 -8.28 -0.35 -10.56
N LEU A 58 -8.62 -1.49 -9.94
CA LEU A 58 -7.67 -2.30 -9.17
C LEU A 58 -6.70 -3.09 -10.04
N GLY A 59 -7.10 -3.56 -11.22
CA GLY A 59 -6.24 -4.32 -12.13
C GLY A 59 -4.97 -3.54 -12.51
N PRO A 60 -5.10 -2.34 -13.11
CA PRO A 60 -3.96 -1.48 -13.44
C PRO A 60 -3.14 -1.08 -12.21
N LEU A 61 -3.78 -0.76 -11.08
CA LEU A 61 -3.09 -0.42 -9.84
C LEU A 61 -2.19 -1.56 -9.36
N THR A 62 -2.71 -2.79 -9.39
CA THR A 62 -1.97 -4.01 -9.00
C THR A 62 -0.79 -4.25 -9.94
N GLY A 63 -0.96 -4.03 -11.26
CA GLY A 63 0.12 -4.13 -12.25
C GLY A 63 1.26 -3.15 -11.95
N ILE A 64 0.92 -1.90 -11.65
CA ILE A 64 1.91 -0.87 -11.28
C ILE A 64 2.64 -1.25 -10.00
N MET A 65 1.94 -1.68 -8.95
CA MET A 65 2.56 -2.05 -7.66
C MET A 65 3.53 -3.22 -7.80
N ILE A 66 3.15 -4.27 -8.55
CA ILE A 66 4.02 -5.44 -8.77
C ILE A 66 5.27 -5.03 -9.54
N VAL A 67 5.12 -4.27 -10.63
CA VAL A 67 6.26 -3.84 -11.45
C VAL A 67 7.16 -2.87 -10.70
N ASP A 68 6.61 -1.92 -9.95
CA ASP A 68 7.41 -0.99 -9.14
C ASP A 68 8.29 -1.75 -8.17
N TYR A 69 7.73 -2.73 -7.45
CA TYR A 69 8.49 -3.50 -6.47
C TYR A 69 9.51 -4.46 -7.10
N PHE A 70 9.10 -5.31 -8.04
CA PHE A 70 9.95 -6.39 -8.56
C PHE A 70 10.89 -5.93 -9.68
N VAL A 71 10.45 -5.03 -10.58
CA VAL A 71 11.21 -4.66 -11.78
C VAL A 71 11.97 -3.35 -11.57
N VAL A 72 11.26 -2.29 -11.15
CA VAL A 72 11.85 -0.94 -11.01
C VAL A 72 12.78 -0.89 -9.80
N ARG A 73 12.32 -1.37 -8.65
CA ARG A 73 13.07 -1.33 -7.38
C ARG A 73 13.85 -2.60 -7.06
N ARG A 74 13.63 -3.70 -7.80
CA ARG A 74 14.32 -4.98 -7.59
C ARG A 74 14.27 -5.46 -6.13
N GLN A 75 13.10 -5.35 -5.51
CA GLN A 75 12.83 -5.74 -4.12
C GLN A 75 13.63 -4.95 -3.05
N ARG A 76 14.18 -3.79 -3.42
CA ARG A 76 14.92 -2.88 -2.52
C ARG A 76 14.13 -1.60 -2.29
N VAL A 77 13.79 -1.35 -1.03
CA VAL A 77 12.95 -0.23 -0.61
C VAL A 77 13.63 0.43 0.58
N GLU A 78 13.79 1.75 0.54
CA GLU A 78 14.20 2.56 1.68
C GLU A 78 12.97 2.82 2.55
N LEU A 79 12.86 2.16 3.71
CA LEU A 79 11.75 2.35 4.65
C LEU A 79 11.87 3.70 5.36
N SER A 80 13.09 4.13 5.69
CA SER A 80 13.34 5.42 6.36
C SER A 80 12.75 6.59 5.59
N GLN A 81 12.84 6.53 4.26
CA GLN A 81 12.34 7.56 3.36
C GLN A 81 10.81 7.50 3.16
N LEU A 82 10.14 6.42 3.56
CA LEU A 82 8.68 6.27 3.40
C LEU A 82 7.90 7.09 4.44
N TYR A 83 8.53 7.35 5.59
CA TYR A 83 7.94 8.09 6.72
C TYR A 83 8.45 9.53 6.83
N THR A 84 9.14 10.06 5.80
CA THR A 84 9.60 11.46 5.76
C THR A 84 8.81 12.28 4.74
N GLY A 85 8.49 13.53 5.10
CA GLY A 85 7.90 14.53 4.21
C GLY A 85 8.94 15.43 3.52
N SER A 86 10.22 15.05 3.54
CA SER A 86 11.29 15.85 2.95
C SER A 86 11.17 15.90 1.42
N ARG A 87 11.39 17.08 0.84
CA ARG A 87 11.40 17.28 -0.62
C ARG A 87 12.49 16.48 -1.33
N ASP A 88 13.56 16.17 -0.62
CA ASP A 88 14.68 15.39 -1.14
C ASP A 88 14.48 13.88 -1.00
N GLY A 89 13.43 13.44 -0.30
CA GLY A 89 13.15 12.05 -0.04
C GLY A 89 12.85 11.24 -1.30
N SER A 90 13.19 9.96 -1.28
CA SER A 90 13.11 9.05 -2.42
C SER A 90 11.68 8.91 -3.00
N TYR A 91 10.65 9.12 -2.18
CA TYR A 91 9.24 9.02 -2.58
C TYR A 91 8.50 10.36 -2.66
N TRP A 92 9.20 11.50 -2.59
CA TRP A 92 8.56 12.81 -2.75
C TRP A 92 8.15 13.10 -4.19
N TYR A 93 8.88 12.57 -5.18
CA TYR A 93 8.62 12.79 -6.61
C TYR A 93 8.40 14.28 -6.96
N THR A 94 7.31 14.58 -7.68
CA THR A 94 6.93 15.93 -8.09
C THR A 94 5.79 16.39 -7.18
N TRP A 95 6.12 17.17 -6.14
CA TRP A 95 5.15 17.68 -5.16
C TRP A 95 4.37 16.60 -4.38
N GLY A 96 5.01 15.47 -4.10
CA GLY A 96 4.37 14.32 -3.43
C GLY A 96 3.67 13.36 -4.40
N ILE A 97 3.64 13.65 -5.71
CA ILE A 97 2.89 12.86 -6.69
C ILE A 97 3.83 12.11 -7.64
N HIS A 98 3.65 10.80 -7.71
CA HIS A 98 4.31 9.95 -8.70
C HIS A 98 3.58 10.02 -10.05
N TRP A 99 3.84 11.07 -10.83
CA TRP A 99 3.11 11.32 -12.09
C TRP A 99 3.14 10.14 -13.07
N ARG A 100 4.24 9.37 -13.15
CA ARG A 100 4.31 8.19 -14.06
C ARG A 100 3.32 7.09 -13.68
N ALA A 101 3.17 6.81 -12.38
CA ALA A 101 2.22 5.82 -11.88
C ALA A 101 0.78 6.30 -12.12
N LEU A 102 0.52 7.59 -11.85
CA LEU A 102 -0.80 8.18 -12.08
C LEU A 102 -1.17 8.17 -13.58
N ALA A 103 -0.24 8.57 -14.45
CA ALA A 103 -0.44 8.57 -15.90
C ALA A 103 -0.68 7.15 -16.43
N ALA A 104 0.14 6.17 -16.03
CA ALA A 104 -0.05 4.78 -16.40
C ALA A 104 -1.43 4.28 -15.93
N TRP A 105 -1.78 4.53 -14.68
CA TRP A 105 -3.06 4.10 -14.11
C TRP A 105 -4.25 4.65 -14.91
N VAL A 106 -4.25 5.96 -15.18
CA VAL A 106 -5.33 6.63 -15.94
C VAL A 106 -5.43 6.10 -17.37
N ILE A 107 -4.31 5.98 -18.08
CA ILE A 107 -4.31 5.51 -19.47
C ILE A 107 -4.88 4.08 -19.58
N CYS A 108 -4.61 3.24 -18.59
CA CYS A 108 -5.00 1.84 -18.59
C CYS A 108 -6.47 1.60 -18.19
N PHE A 109 -7.00 2.27 -17.16
CA PHE A 109 -8.41 2.03 -16.81
C PHE A 109 -9.40 2.69 -17.78
N VAL A 110 -9.01 3.78 -18.46
CA VAL A 110 -9.92 4.57 -19.34
C VAL A 110 -10.58 3.72 -20.44
N PRO A 111 -9.87 2.85 -21.19
CA PRO A 111 -10.49 1.97 -22.19
C PRO A 111 -11.56 1.03 -21.63
N ALA A 112 -11.51 0.66 -20.33
CA ALA A 112 -12.53 -0.18 -19.70
C ALA A 112 -13.77 0.61 -19.23
N MET A 113 -13.70 1.94 -19.15
CA MET A 113 -14.81 2.78 -18.67
C MET A 113 -16.10 2.61 -19.47
N PRO A 114 -16.10 2.60 -20.83
CA PRO A 114 -17.34 2.43 -21.58
C PRO A 114 -18.06 1.11 -21.27
N GLY A 115 -17.31 0.01 -21.18
CA GLY A 115 -17.88 -1.30 -20.84
C GLY A 115 -18.40 -1.37 -19.40
N MET A 116 -17.71 -0.70 -18.47
CA MET A 116 -18.17 -0.55 -17.08
C MET A 116 -19.48 0.23 -17.01
N VAL A 117 -19.59 1.36 -17.72
CA VAL A 117 -20.81 2.18 -17.76
C VAL A 117 -21.99 1.39 -18.33
N ALA A 118 -21.78 0.62 -19.40
CA ALA A 118 -22.81 -0.24 -19.96
C ALA A 118 -23.23 -1.39 -19.02
N ASN A 119 -22.29 -1.89 -18.21
CA ASN A 119 -22.57 -2.93 -17.24
C ASN A 119 -23.46 -2.43 -16.08
N VAL A 120 -23.28 -1.16 -15.67
CA VAL A 120 -24.09 -0.52 -14.63
C VAL A 120 -25.39 0.06 -15.17
N ASN A 121 -25.37 0.64 -16.38
CA ASN A 121 -26.52 1.24 -17.03
C ASN A 121 -26.83 0.55 -18.36
N GLN A 122 -27.83 -0.34 -18.32
CA GLN A 122 -28.27 -1.14 -19.47
C GLN A 122 -28.87 -0.31 -20.62
N SER A 123 -29.16 0.97 -20.41
CA SER A 123 -29.64 1.87 -21.47
C SER A 123 -28.54 2.27 -22.45
N VAL A 124 -27.26 2.12 -22.07
CA VAL A 124 -26.11 2.48 -22.88
C VAL A 124 -25.61 1.24 -23.62
N THR A 125 -25.62 1.29 -24.94
CA THR A 125 -25.06 0.23 -25.78
C THR A 125 -23.65 0.62 -26.24
N VAL A 126 -22.74 -0.35 -26.19
CA VAL A 126 -21.31 -0.14 -26.50
C VAL A 126 -20.86 -1.26 -27.43
N SER A 127 -19.89 -0.98 -28.30
CA SER A 127 -19.32 -1.96 -29.23
C SER A 127 -18.89 -3.25 -28.52
N ASP A 128 -19.09 -4.39 -29.18
CA ASP A 128 -18.73 -5.72 -28.67
C ASP A 128 -17.26 -5.82 -28.20
N GLY A 129 -16.33 -5.17 -28.90
CA GLY A 129 -14.91 -5.14 -28.51
C GLY A 129 -14.66 -4.52 -27.12
N LEU A 130 -15.33 -3.41 -26.80
CA LEU A 130 -15.20 -2.75 -25.49
C LEU A 130 -15.90 -3.54 -24.37
N GLN A 131 -16.98 -4.26 -24.68
CA GLN A 131 -17.61 -5.17 -23.73
C GLN A 131 -16.70 -6.34 -23.38
N LYS A 132 -16.05 -6.94 -24.39
CA LYS A 132 -15.04 -7.99 -24.20
C LYS A 132 -13.82 -7.50 -23.44
N TYR A 133 -13.38 -6.27 -23.70
CA TYR A 133 -12.31 -5.63 -22.94
C TYR A 133 -12.69 -5.51 -21.45
N PHE A 134 -13.90 -5.03 -21.15
CA PHE A 134 -14.40 -4.93 -19.79
C PHE A 134 -14.52 -6.30 -19.11
N LEU A 135 -14.96 -7.35 -19.82
CA LEU A 135 -15.02 -8.71 -19.26
C LEU A 135 -13.65 -9.21 -18.81
N GLY A 136 -12.59 -8.88 -19.56
CA GLY A 136 -11.20 -9.21 -19.24
C GLY A 136 -10.43 -8.10 -18.52
N ASN A 137 -11.12 -7.08 -17.97
CA ASN A 137 -10.48 -5.81 -17.55
C ASN A 137 -9.31 -6.02 -16.59
N TYR A 138 -9.38 -7.02 -15.72
CA TYR A 138 -8.36 -7.22 -14.71
C TYR A 138 -7.05 -7.69 -15.33
N LEU A 139 -7.11 -8.64 -16.27
CA LEU A 139 -5.92 -9.18 -16.95
C LEU A 139 -5.33 -8.15 -17.91
N PHE A 140 -6.18 -7.51 -18.72
CA PHE A 140 -5.73 -6.50 -19.67
C PHE A 140 -5.16 -5.30 -18.91
N GLY A 141 -5.90 -4.77 -17.94
CA GLY A 141 -5.50 -3.67 -17.06
C GLY A 141 -4.19 -3.92 -16.33
N PHE A 142 -4.03 -5.12 -15.77
CA PHE A 142 -2.77 -5.52 -15.14
C PHE A 142 -1.61 -5.52 -16.14
N ALA A 143 -1.75 -6.20 -17.28
CA ALA A 143 -0.68 -6.40 -18.25
C ALA A 143 -0.28 -5.08 -18.92
N GLU A 144 -1.24 -4.28 -19.36
CA GLU A 144 -0.98 -3.00 -19.99
C GLU A 144 -0.31 -2.02 -19.01
N ALA A 145 -0.75 -1.98 -17.74
CA ALA A 145 -0.18 -1.09 -16.75
C ALA A 145 1.22 -1.53 -16.35
N ALA A 146 1.46 -2.84 -16.25
CA ALA A 146 2.78 -3.40 -16.03
C ALA A 146 3.77 -2.97 -17.13
N VAL A 147 3.36 -3.09 -18.40
CA VAL A 147 4.19 -2.69 -19.55
C VAL A 147 4.38 -1.19 -19.60
N LEU A 148 3.29 -0.41 -19.54
CA LEU A 148 3.32 1.04 -19.68
C LEU A 148 4.12 1.69 -18.55
N TYR A 149 3.90 1.27 -17.30
CA TYR A 149 4.66 1.79 -16.16
C TYR A 149 6.14 1.42 -16.25
N THR A 150 6.47 0.20 -16.69
CA THR A 150 7.87 -0.19 -16.95
C THR A 150 8.49 0.74 -17.99
N VAL A 151 7.84 0.97 -19.13
CA VAL A 151 8.34 1.84 -20.20
C VAL A 151 8.54 3.26 -19.69
N LEU A 152 7.58 3.82 -18.95
CA LEU A 152 7.69 5.16 -18.38
C LEU A 152 8.87 5.27 -17.39
N CYS A 153 9.07 4.26 -16.54
CA CYS A 153 10.20 4.21 -15.61
C CYS A 153 11.54 3.94 -16.32
N LEU A 154 11.55 3.29 -17.49
CA LEU A 154 12.75 3.14 -18.31
C LEU A 154 13.16 4.45 -18.97
N ILE A 155 12.19 5.23 -19.49
CA ILE A 155 12.43 6.54 -20.09
C ILE A 155 12.87 7.56 -19.03
N SER A 156 12.21 7.57 -17.88
CA SER A 156 12.47 8.50 -16.78
C SER A 156 12.52 7.75 -15.46
N ARG A 157 13.72 7.33 -15.06
CA ARG A 157 13.91 6.56 -13.82
C ARG A 157 13.53 7.39 -12.59
N PRO A 158 12.77 6.80 -11.64
CA PRO A 158 12.51 7.45 -10.36
C PRO A 158 13.82 7.65 -9.57
N LYS A 159 13.90 8.77 -8.85
CA LYS A 159 15.04 9.10 -7.99
C LYS A 159 15.23 7.97 -6.97
N ASN A 160 16.48 7.57 -6.72
CA ASN A 160 16.83 6.56 -5.71
C ASN A 160 16.15 5.19 -5.88
N ALA A 161 15.65 4.87 -7.09
CA ALA A 161 15.04 3.57 -7.36
C ALA A 161 16.04 2.43 -7.14
N GLY A 162 15.70 1.50 -6.26
CA GLY A 162 16.53 0.34 -5.92
C GLY A 162 17.60 0.59 -4.86
N LEU A 163 17.58 1.75 -4.20
CA LEU A 163 18.30 1.95 -2.93
C LEU A 163 17.59 1.22 -1.80
N GLN A 164 18.32 0.96 -0.72
CA GLN A 164 17.86 0.31 0.49
C GLN A 164 18.55 0.96 1.68
N ASP A 165 17.86 1.01 2.82
CA ASP A 165 18.46 1.50 4.06
C ASP A 165 19.66 0.63 4.47
N SER A 166 20.70 1.25 4.99
CA SER A 166 21.89 0.55 5.49
C SER A 166 21.63 -0.17 6.82
N VAL A 167 20.65 0.29 7.59
CA VAL A 167 20.28 -0.23 8.92
C VAL A 167 18.79 -0.53 8.92
N ASP A 168 18.41 -1.66 9.50
CA ASP A 168 17.01 -2.03 9.69
C ASP A 168 16.43 -1.29 10.90
N MET A 169 16.12 0.00 10.73
CA MET A 169 15.66 0.90 11.80
C MET A 169 14.35 0.44 12.47
N TYR A 170 13.56 -0.40 11.80
CA TYR A 170 12.21 -0.79 12.24
C TYR A 170 12.11 -2.24 12.71
N GLY A 171 13.21 -3.00 12.73
CA GLY A 171 13.18 -4.43 13.08
C GLY A 171 12.32 -5.25 12.12
N THR A 172 12.38 -4.93 10.83
CA THR A 172 11.57 -5.53 9.76
C THR A 172 12.04 -6.93 9.41
N PHE A 173 13.34 -7.20 9.51
CA PHE A 173 13.98 -8.42 9.07
C PHE A 173 14.49 -9.24 10.25
N ASP A 174 14.45 -10.57 10.11
CA ASP A 174 15.27 -11.44 10.97
C ASP A 174 16.76 -11.15 10.75
N GLU A 175 17.61 -11.40 11.75
CA GLU A 175 19.05 -11.12 11.66
C GLU A 175 19.70 -11.76 10.43
N ASN A 176 19.29 -12.99 10.10
CA ASN A 176 19.80 -13.70 8.94
C ASN A 176 19.32 -13.07 7.63
N GLN A 177 18.08 -12.58 7.61
CA GLN A 177 17.50 -11.90 6.45
C GLN A 177 18.13 -10.54 6.22
N ALA A 178 18.37 -9.77 7.29
CA ALA A 178 19.05 -8.48 7.24
C ALA A 178 20.46 -8.63 6.66
N ARG A 179 21.24 -9.60 7.18
CA ARG A 179 22.57 -9.94 6.67
C ARG A 179 22.57 -10.34 5.20
N ASN A 180 21.64 -11.19 4.79
CA ASN A 180 21.51 -11.60 3.37
C ASN A 180 21.17 -10.44 2.44
N LYS A 181 20.44 -9.43 2.95
CA LYS A 181 20.11 -8.21 2.21
C LYS A 181 21.19 -7.12 2.32
N GLY A 182 22.28 -7.36 3.05
CA GLY A 182 23.34 -6.38 3.28
C GLY A 182 22.94 -5.22 4.18
N VAL A 183 21.92 -5.41 5.01
CA VAL A 183 21.41 -4.42 5.97
C VAL A 183 21.91 -4.78 7.36
N VAL A 184 22.38 -3.80 8.12
CA VAL A 184 22.73 -3.99 9.53
C VAL A 184 21.45 -4.34 10.30
N PRO A 185 21.40 -5.51 10.99
CA PRO A 185 20.23 -5.91 11.75
C PRO A 185 19.82 -4.85 12.77
N PHE A 186 18.53 -4.81 13.09
CA PHE A 186 18.04 -3.93 14.15
C PHE A 186 18.71 -4.30 15.47
N GLU A 187 19.54 -3.41 15.98
CA GLU A 187 20.06 -3.53 17.33
C GLU A 187 18.91 -3.19 18.27
N ARG A 188 18.36 -4.22 18.92
CA ARG A 188 17.36 -4.02 19.98
C ARG A 188 18.01 -3.04 20.97
N VAL A 189 17.35 -1.92 21.28
CA VAL A 189 17.77 -0.99 22.34
C VAL A 189 17.86 -1.77 23.66
N LYS A 190 18.98 -2.46 23.86
CA LYS A 190 19.34 -3.20 25.07
C LYS A 190 20.62 -2.63 25.67
N ASP A 191 21.35 -1.80 24.92
CA ASP A 191 22.68 -1.30 25.32
C ASP A 191 22.86 0.21 25.06
N VAL A 192 21.77 0.98 24.90
CA VAL A 192 21.87 2.45 24.84
C VAL A 192 21.62 3.00 26.24
N ASP A 193 22.70 3.38 26.94
CA ASP A 193 22.64 4.25 28.11
C ASP A 193 22.01 5.58 27.68
N ILE A 194 20.72 5.77 27.97
CA ILE A 194 20.05 7.06 27.85
C ILE A 194 20.62 7.93 28.98
N PRO A 195 21.33 9.04 28.69
CA PRO A 195 21.93 9.86 29.74
C PRO A 195 20.81 10.48 30.61
N GLY A 196 20.59 9.91 31.80
CA GLY A 196 19.63 10.44 32.78
C GLY A 196 18.56 9.47 33.30
N GLU A 197 18.47 8.24 32.81
CA GLU A 197 17.61 7.20 33.42
C GLU A 197 18.48 6.05 33.95
N GLU A 198 18.50 5.86 35.28
CA GLU A 198 19.24 4.76 35.90
C GLU A 198 18.50 3.42 35.70
N PRO A 199 19.20 2.36 35.29
CA PRO A 199 18.59 1.03 35.17
C PRO A 199 18.29 0.46 36.56
N VAL A 200 17.02 0.16 36.82
CA VAL A 200 16.59 -0.50 38.05
C VAL A 200 17.09 -1.95 38.05
N ARG A 201 18.00 -2.27 38.98
CA ARG A 201 18.52 -3.63 39.21
C ARG A 201 17.80 -4.26 40.39
N GLU A 202 17.03 -5.31 40.16
CA GLU A 202 16.53 -6.15 41.24
C GLU A 202 17.28 -7.49 41.27
N ILE A 203 17.87 -7.81 42.42
CA ILE A 203 18.64 -9.03 42.66
C ILE A 203 17.70 -10.05 43.29
N VAL A 204 17.40 -11.12 42.57
CA VAL A 204 16.78 -12.31 43.15
C VAL A 204 17.61 -13.54 42.76
N GLU A 205 18.18 -14.18 43.77
CA GLU A 205 18.81 -15.52 43.74
C GLU A 205 19.96 -15.74 42.75
N GLY A 206 20.97 -14.86 42.79
CA GLY A 206 22.36 -15.24 42.46
C GLY A 206 22.69 -15.60 41.00
N GLN A 207 21.76 -15.48 40.05
CA GLN A 207 22.04 -15.57 38.61
C GLN A 207 21.32 -14.46 37.84
N GLU A 208 22.09 -13.61 37.15
CA GLU A 208 21.59 -12.53 36.30
C GLU A 208 20.77 -13.10 35.12
N LYS A 209 19.45 -12.91 35.14
CA LYS A 209 18.56 -13.14 34.00
C LYS A 209 17.67 -11.93 33.79
N ILE A 210 17.84 -11.26 32.64
CA ILE A 210 17.05 -10.11 32.23
C ILE A 210 15.69 -10.59 31.68
N ARG A 211 14.59 -10.25 32.35
CA ARG A 211 13.21 -10.47 31.88
C ARG A 211 12.45 -9.13 31.87
N TYR A 212 11.91 -8.73 30.72
CA TYR A 212 11.14 -7.49 30.59
C TYR A 212 9.65 -7.76 30.80
N LEU A 213 9.02 -6.99 31.69
CA LEU A 213 7.58 -7.04 31.98
C LEU A 213 6.77 -6.37 30.87
N ARG A 214 5.61 -6.96 30.60
CA ARG A 214 4.62 -6.54 29.63
C ARG A 214 3.60 -5.63 30.33
N GLU A 215 3.38 -4.44 29.81
CA GLU A 215 2.11 -3.72 29.92
C GLU A 215 1.69 -3.20 28.53
#